data_AF-A0A2M7J344-F1
#
_entry.id   AF-A0A2M7J344-F1
#
_cell.length_a   1.000
_cell.length_b   1.000
_cell.length_c   1.000
_cell.angle_alpha   90.00
_cell.angle_beta   90.00
_cell.angle_gamma   90.00
#
_symmetry.space_group_name_H-M   'P 1'
#
loop_
_entity.id
_entity.type
_entity.pdbx_description
1 polymer ?
#
loop_
_entity_poly.entity_id
_entity_poly.type
_entity_poly.pdbx_seq_one_letter_code
_entity_poly.pdbx_strand_id
1 'polypeptide(L)'
;MSNQLAQETSPYLQQHADNPVDWHAWNAESLQLARDQNKPILLSIGYSACHWCHVMAHESFENEEVAALMNRHFINIKVDREERPDLDQIYQSAHQMLTRRSGGWPLTLFLLPDGTPFFGGTYFPRQARHGLPAFPALLQRVAEVYAANQNELAAQGLHLLAALADTVPKANNIEVILDDTPLALAVSQHKDNFDRANGGFGSAPKFLHPAELDLLLRRSQTIHDTDAANFVHFTLQQMAAGGLYDQLGGGFCRYSVDERWDIPHFEKMLYDNGLLLALYSDAWQHGGNPMFARVAAQTADWVMREMQSAHGGYFSSLDADSEHEEGKFYVWQREKVRQLLSEEEYALFAP
;
A
#
# COMPACT_ATOMS: atom_id res chain seq x y z
N MET A 1 18.89 24.23 -3.94
CA MET A 1 17.83 25.22 -3.65
C MET A 1 16.68 24.40 -3.13
N SER A 2 16.12 24.76 -1.98
CA SER A 2 15.04 23.97 -1.38
C SER A 2 13.69 24.43 -1.94
N ASN A 3 12.81 23.49 -2.28
CA ASN A 3 11.45 23.74 -2.77
C ASN A 3 10.47 23.98 -1.60
N GLN A 4 9.17 24.10 -1.89
CA GLN A 4 8.17 24.47 -0.86
C GLN A 4 7.99 23.40 0.23
N LEU A 5 8.36 22.14 -0.05
CA LEU A 5 8.21 21.05 0.92
C LEU A 5 9.11 21.21 2.16
N ALA A 6 10.13 22.07 2.12
CA ALA A 6 10.94 22.39 3.31
C ALA A 6 10.14 23.03 4.46
N GLN A 7 8.92 23.52 4.20
CA GLN A 7 8.04 24.11 5.21
C GLN A 7 6.98 23.13 5.75
N GLU A 8 6.89 21.92 5.19
CA GLU A 8 5.92 20.92 5.62
C GLU A 8 6.32 20.25 6.93
N THR A 9 5.37 19.64 7.64
CA THR A 9 5.65 18.90 8.89
C THR A 9 6.00 17.44 8.66
N SER A 10 5.51 16.85 7.56
CA SER A 10 5.78 15.46 7.20
C SER A 10 7.28 15.24 6.96
N PRO A 11 7.93 14.31 7.68
CA PRO A 11 9.30 13.90 7.38
C PRO A 11 9.44 13.37 5.95
N TYR A 12 8.43 12.65 5.43
CA TYR A 12 8.43 12.15 4.05
C TYR A 12 8.42 13.28 3.02
N LEU A 13 7.63 14.34 3.23
CA LEU A 13 7.65 15.50 2.34
C LEU A 13 8.99 16.25 2.43
N GLN A 14 9.52 16.44 3.63
CA GLN A 14 10.81 17.10 3.85
C GLN A 14 11.98 16.36 3.19
N GLN A 15 11.95 15.02 3.09
CA GLN A 15 12.97 14.24 2.35
C GLN A 15 13.08 14.64 0.87
N HIS A 16 12.02 15.23 0.29
CA HIS A 16 12.00 15.68 -1.10
C HIS A 16 12.23 17.19 -1.26
N ALA A 17 12.51 17.91 -0.17
CA ALA A 17 12.65 19.36 -0.18
C ALA A 17 13.83 19.85 -1.04
N ASP A 18 14.88 19.05 -1.20
CA ASP A 18 16.06 19.41 -1.99
C ASP A 18 16.08 18.79 -3.40
N ASN A 19 15.01 18.08 -3.79
CA ASN A 19 14.89 17.55 -5.14
C ASN A 19 14.84 18.71 -6.17
N PRO A 20 15.43 18.53 -7.37
CA PRO A 20 15.35 19.53 -8.45
C PRO A 20 13.93 19.72 -9.00
N VAL A 21 13.01 18.80 -8.70
CA VAL A 21 11.58 18.98 -8.98
C VAL A 21 11.04 20.09 -8.07
N ASP A 22 10.32 21.03 -8.67
CA ASP A 22 9.61 22.11 -7.97
C ASP A 22 8.34 21.54 -7.35
N TRP A 23 8.51 20.86 -6.22
CA TRP A 23 7.42 20.24 -5.49
C TRP A 23 6.62 21.27 -4.69
N HIS A 24 5.30 21.10 -4.75
CA HIS A 24 4.32 21.74 -3.88
C HIS A 24 3.63 20.71 -3.00
N ALA A 25 3.17 21.13 -1.83
CA ALA A 25 2.23 20.35 -1.04
C ALA A 25 0.79 20.48 -1.60
N TRP A 26 -0.09 19.56 -1.20
CA TRP A 26 -1.51 19.65 -1.53
C TRP A 26 -2.19 20.72 -0.68
N ASN A 27 -2.44 21.90 -1.27
CA ASN A 27 -3.13 23.00 -0.59
C ASN A 27 -3.88 23.89 -1.60
N ALA A 28 -4.63 24.87 -1.10
CA ALA A 28 -5.42 25.74 -1.95
C ALA A 28 -4.56 26.59 -2.91
N GLU A 29 -3.36 26.98 -2.49
CA GLU A 29 -2.43 27.79 -3.29
C GLU A 29 -1.89 26.99 -4.50
N SER A 30 -1.40 25.77 -4.28
CA SER A 30 -0.89 24.93 -5.37
C SER A 30 -1.97 24.51 -6.36
N LEU A 31 -3.18 24.22 -5.88
CA LEU A 31 -4.33 23.94 -6.73
C LEU A 31 -4.80 25.17 -7.52
N GLN A 32 -4.72 26.37 -6.93
CA GLN A 32 -5.03 27.60 -7.65
C GLN A 32 -3.95 27.91 -8.70
N LEU A 33 -2.68 27.67 -8.39
CA LEU A 33 -1.57 27.83 -9.32
C LEU A 33 -1.75 26.98 -10.59
N ALA A 34 -2.21 25.73 -10.44
CA ALA A 34 -2.53 24.87 -11.57
C ALA A 34 -3.62 25.46 -12.48
N ARG A 35 -4.69 26.00 -11.86
CA ARG A 35 -5.79 26.67 -12.59
C ARG A 35 -5.30 27.93 -13.30
N ASP A 36 -4.56 28.80 -12.62
CA ASP A 36 -4.09 30.08 -13.15
C ASP A 36 -3.11 29.89 -14.31
N GLN A 37 -2.25 28.87 -14.23
CA GLN A 37 -1.30 28.54 -15.32
C GLN A 37 -1.91 27.64 -16.40
N ASN A 38 -3.14 27.14 -16.20
CA ASN A 38 -3.77 26.10 -17.02
C ASN A 38 -2.83 24.90 -17.27
N LYS A 39 -2.09 24.50 -16.24
CA LYS A 39 -1.15 23.36 -16.29
C LYS A 39 -1.75 22.13 -15.61
N PRO A 40 -1.54 20.92 -16.17
CA PRO A 40 -1.94 19.70 -15.50
C PRO A 40 -1.12 19.51 -14.21
N ILE A 41 -1.71 18.82 -13.24
CA ILE A 41 -1.04 18.46 -12.00
C ILE A 41 -0.40 17.08 -12.18
N LEU A 42 0.85 16.93 -11.77
CA LEU A 42 1.47 15.63 -11.52
C LEU A 42 1.40 15.38 -10.01
N LEU A 43 0.49 14.51 -9.60
CA LEU A 43 0.29 14.11 -8.21
C LEU A 43 1.09 12.85 -7.91
N SER A 44 1.96 12.92 -6.90
CA SER A 44 2.72 11.78 -6.39
C SER A 44 2.40 11.55 -4.91
N ILE A 45 1.63 10.50 -4.63
CA ILE A 45 1.29 10.08 -3.26
C ILE A 45 2.22 8.94 -2.83
N GLY A 46 2.79 9.05 -1.64
CA GLY A 46 3.56 7.97 -1.00
C GLY A 46 3.65 8.19 0.50
N TYR A 47 4.65 7.58 1.13
CA TYR A 47 4.90 7.66 2.56
C TYR A 47 6.34 7.23 2.87
N SER A 48 6.81 7.53 4.07
CA SER A 48 8.22 7.37 4.48
C SER A 48 8.77 5.95 4.38
N ALA A 49 7.98 4.92 4.68
CA ALA A 49 8.41 3.53 4.67
C ALA A 49 8.26 2.81 3.31
N CYS A 50 7.96 3.55 2.24
CA CYS A 50 7.60 3.00 0.94
C CYS A 50 8.84 2.78 0.05
N HIS A 51 9.29 1.52 -0.09
CA HIS A 51 10.44 1.18 -0.93
C HIS A 51 10.35 1.74 -2.36
N TRP A 52 9.27 1.44 -3.10
CA TRP A 52 9.12 1.90 -4.47
C TRP A 52 9.03 3.43 -4.61
N CYS A 53 8.62 4.12 -3.54
CA CYS A 53 8.62 5.58 -3.49
C CYS A 53 10.06 6.11 -3.46
N HIS A 54 10.92 5.50 -2.64
CA HIS A 54 12.36 5.79 -2.62
C HIS A 54 13.03 5.48 -3.96
N VAL A 55 12.75 4.30 -4.53
CA VAL A 55 13.30 3.92 -5.85
C VAL A 55 12.91 4.94 -6.92
N MET A 56 11.64 5.35 -6.98
CA MET A 56 11.20 6.34 -7.97
C MET A 56 11.81 7.72 -7.71
N ALA A 57 11.99 8.11 -6.45
CA ALA A 57 12.66 9.36 -6.10
C ALA A 57 14.11 9.37 -6.58
N HIS A 58 14.87 8.34 -6.25
CA HIS A 58 16.27 8.24 -6.62
C HIS A 58 16.47 8.08 -8.13
N GLU A 59 15.68 7.22 -8.78
CA GLU A 59 15.80 7.02 -10.23
C GLU A 59 15.35 8.25 -11.03
N SER A 60 14.34 9.00 -10.56
CA SER A 60 13.65 10.01 -11.36
C SER A 60 13.59 11.41 -10.73
N PHE A 61 13.10 11.56 -9.50
CA PHE A 61 12.84 12.89 -8.92
C PHE A 61 14.12 13.66 -8.54
N GLU A 62 15.22 12.95 -8.28
CA GLU A 62 16.55 13.53 -8.05
C GLU A 62 17.29 13.85 -9.37
N ASN A 63 16.78 13.40 -10.51
CA ASN A 63 17.43 13.61 -11.79
C ASN A 63 17.05 14.96 -12.42
N GLU A 64 18.04 15.82 -12.62
CA GLU A 64 17.87 17.17 -13.20
C GLU A 64 17.14 17.21 -14.54
N GLU A 65 17.41 16.26 -15.45
CA GLU A 65 16.76 16.23 -16.78
C GLU A 65 15.28 15.86 -16.67
N VAL A 66 14.96 14.88 -15.81
CA VAL A 66 13.57 14.48 -15.54
C VAL A 66 12.82 15.59 -14.83
N ALA A 67 13.44 16.20 -13.82
CA ALA A 67 12.87 17.32 -13.08
C ALA A 67 12.60 18.52 -13.99
N ALA A 68 13.50 18.84 -14.92
CA ALA A 68 13.30 19.90 -15.90
C ALA A 68 12.09 19.63 -16.82
N LEU A 69 11.82 18.37 -17.18
CA LEU A 69 10.59 17.99 -17.91
C LEU A 69 9.36 18.14 -17.03
N MET A 70 9.42 17.69 -15.78
CA MET A 70 8.32 17.80 -14.81
C MET A 70 7.94 19.27 -14.59
N ASN A 71 8.90 20.11 -14.20
CA ASN A 71 8.70 21.53 -13.89
C ASN A 71 8.21 22.34 -15.11
N ARG A 72 8.60 21.94 -16.32
CA ARG A 72 8.16 22.59 -17.56
C ARG A 72 6.67 22.37 -17.82
N HIS A 73 6.18 21.15 -17.59
CA HIS A 73 4.88 20.70 -18.08
C HIS A 73 3.80 20.61 -17.02
N PHE A 74 4.17 20.50 -15.73
CA PHE A 74 3.23 20.18 -14.67
C PHE A 74 3.36 21.13 -13.47
N ILE A 75 2.29 21.24 -12.68
CA ILE A 75 2.39 21.60 -11.27
C ILE A 75 2.61 20.30 -10.50
N ASN A 76 3.79 20.12 -9.91
CA ASN A 76 4.16 18.88 -9.23
C ASN A 76 3.70 18.93 -7.78
N ILE A 77 2.78 18.04 -7.40
CA ILE A 77 2.24 17.99 -6.03
C ILE A 77 2.65 16.67 -5.38
N LYS A 78 3.29 16.75 -4.22
CA LYS A 78 3.67 15.60 -3.39
C LYS A 78 2.71 15.50 -2.21
N VAL A 79 2.27 14.28 -1.90
CA VAL A 79 1.36 14.02 -0.77
C VAL A 79 1.90 12.87 0.06
N ASP A 80 1.93 13.07 1.38
CA ASP A 80 2.09 12.01 2.35
C ASP A 80 0.73 11.40 2.67
N ARG A 81 0.56 10.10 2.41
CA ARG A 81 -0.70 9.41 2.74
C ARG A 81 -0.92 9.32 4.24
N GLU A 82 0.15 9.32 5.05
CA GLU A 82 0.02 9.18 6.52
C GLU A 82 -0.60 10.45 7.11
N GLU A 83 -0.34 11.62 6.52
CA GLU A 83 -1.01 12.88 6.88
C GLU A 83 -2.35 13.08 6.14
N ARG A 84 -2.48 12.59 4.91
CA ARG A 84 -3.68 12.77 4.04
C ARG A 84 -4.24 11.44 3.49
N PRO A 85 -4.71 10.53 4.36
CA PRO A 85 -5.28 9.26 3.93
C PRO A 85 -6.59 9.45 3.14
N ASP A 86 -7.27 10.58 3.33
CA ASP A 86 -8.45 10.98 2.56
C ASP A 86 -8.14 11.14 1.07
N LEU A 87 -7.05 11.85 0.74
CA LEU A 87 -6.62 12.04 -0.64
C LEU A 87 -6.14 10.72 -1.25
N ASP A 88 -5.35 9.95 -0.50
CA ASP A 88 -4.87 8.64 -0.91
C ASP A 88 -6.04 7.73 -1.33
N GLN A 89 -7.07 7.63 -0.49
CA GLN A 89 -8.25 6.81 -0.79
C GLN A 89 -8.97 7.27 -2.07
N ILE A 90 -9.27 8.56 -2.19
CA ILE A 90 -9.96 9.14 -3.36
C ILE A 90 -9.19 8.82 -4.65
N TYR A 91 -7.87 9.03 -4.63
CA TYR A 91 -7.04 8.88 -5.81
C TYR A 91 -6.71 7.43 -6.15
N GLN A 92 -6.62 6.54 -5.15
CA GLN A 92 -6.53 5.10 -5.38
C GLN A 92 -7.82 4.55 -6.04
N SER A 93 -8.99 5.00 -5.59
CA SER A 93 -10.27 4.64 -6.23
C SER A 93 -10.33 5.15 -7.67
N ALA A 94 -9.93 6.40 -7.91
CA ALA A 94 -9.87 6.96 -9.25
C ALA A 94 -8.90 6.19 -10.16
N HIS A 95 -7.71 5.84 -9.67
CA HIS A 95 -6.76 4.99 -10.39
C HIS A 95 -7.37 3.64 -10.79
N GLN A 96 -8.05 2.98 -9.85
CA GLN A 96 -8.69 1.69 -10.11
C GLN A 96 -9.75 1.80 -11.22
N MET A 97 -10.54 2.87 -11.22
CA MET A 97 -11.57 3.09 -12.24
C MET A 97 -10.97 3.40 -13.61
N LEU A 98 -9.90 4.20 -13.66
CA LEU A 98 -9.20 4.57 -14.89
C LEU A 98 -8.46 3.38 -15.52
N THR A 99 -7.73 2.62 -14.71
CA THR A 99 -6.82 1.57 -15.19
C THR A 99 -7.41 0.17 -15.17
N ARG A 100 -8.52 -0.02 -14.43
CA ARG A 100 -9.10 -1.33 -14.07
C ARG A 100 -8.11 -2.25 -13.37
N ARG A 101 -7.13 -1.68 -12.66
CA ARG A 101 -6.10 -2.38 -11.90
C ARG A 101 -6.10 -1.88 -10.47
N SER A 102 -5.71 -2.76 -9.54
CA SER A 102 -5.47 -2.34 -8.16
C SER A 102 -4.42 -1.22 -8.11
N GLY A 103 -4.60 -0.31 -7.17
CA GLY A 103 -3.63 0.73 -6.88
C GLY A 103 -2.41 0.21 -6.11
N GLY A 104 -1.54 1.14 -5.72
CA GLY A 104 -0.32 0.86 -4.97
C GLY A 104 0.51 2.14 -4.84
N TRP A 105 1.64 2.05 -4.14
CA TRP A 105 2.53 3.19 -3.93
C TRP A 105 3.90 2.96 -4.60
N PRO A 106 4.54 4.00 -5.15
CA PRO A 106 4.04 5.38 -5.26
C PRO A 106 2.81 5.43 -6.17
N LEU A 107 1.82 6.25 -5.84
CA LEU A 107 0.70 6.51 -6.72
C LEU A 107 1.01 7.76 -7.54
N THR A 108 1.16 7.58 -8.86
CA THR A 108 1.52 8.65 -9.80
C THR A 108 0.35 8.94 -10.72
N LEU A 109 -0.32 10.07 -10.49
CA LEU A 109 -1.48 10.50 -11.26
C LEU A 109 -1.24 11.82 -11.99
N PHE A 110 -1.88 11.95 -13.14
CA PHE A 110 -1.95 13.18 -13.90
C PHE A 110 -3.38 13.71 -13.86
N LEU A 111 -3.53 14.93 -13.35
CA LEU A 111 -4.81 15.56 -13.12
C LEU A 111 -4.97 16.80 -14.00
N LEU A 112 -6.21 17.09 -14.36
CA LEU A 112 -6.59 18.39 -14.88
C LEU A 112 -6.34 19.47 -13.82
N PRO A 113 -6.25 20.76 -14.20
CA PRO A 113 -6.04 21.86 -13.25
C PRO A 113 -7.07 21.93 -12.12
N ASP A 114 -8.24 21.33 -12.29
CA ASP A 114 -9.29 21.27 -11.28
C ASP A 114 -9.12 20.14 -10.25
N GLY A 115 -8.13 19.26 -10.44
CA GLY A 115 -7.85 18.09 -9.61
C GLY A 115 -8.43 16.77 -10.13
N THR A 116 -9.14 16.79 -11.27
CA THR A 116 -9.75 15.58 -11.85
C THR A 116 -8.70 14.69 -12.51
N PRO A 117 -8.53 13.42 -12.09
CA PRO A 117 -7.54 12.53 -12.69
C PRO A 117 -7.96 12.06 -14.08
N PHE A 118 -7.00 12.02 -15.02
CA PHE A 118 -7.24 11.55 -16.39
C PHE A 118 -6.26 10.47 -16.85
N PHE A 119 -5.12 10.32 -16.19
CA PHE A 119 -4.17 9.25 -16.43
C PHE A 119 -3.42 8.90 -15.15
N GLY A 120 -2.94 7.66 -15.03
CA GLY A 120 -2.29 7.21 -13.81
C GLY A 120 -1.60 5.87 -13.90
N GLY A 121 -0.73 5.64 -12.93
CA GLY A 121 -0.15 4.35 -12.63
C GLY A 121 0.48 4.38 -11.24
N THR A 122 1.18 3.31 -10.89
CA THR A 122 1.94 3.26 -9.64
C THR A 122 3.38 3.72 -9.89
N TYR A 123 4.29 2.76 -10.00
CA TYR A 123 5.69 2.98 -10.30
C TYR A 123 5.95 3.15 -11.80
N PHE A 124 6.75 4.15 -12.17
CA PHE A 124 7.28 4.32 -13.53
C PHE A 124 8.81 4.37 -13.51
N PRO A 125 9.51 3.48 -14.22
CA PRO A 125 10.96 3.46 -14.23
C PRO A 125 11.54 4.59 -15.07
N ARG A 126 12.75 5.06 -14.76
CA ARG A 126 13.43 6.08 -15.58
C ARG A 126 13.67 5.58 -17.02
N GLN A 127 13.99 4.29 -17.18
CA GLN A 127 14.17 3.63 -18.47
C GLN A 127 13.11 2.55 -18.67
N ALA A 128 12.69 2.32 -19.91
CA ALA A 128 11.67 1.32 -20.21
C ALA A 128 12.14 -0.08 -19.79
N ARG A 129 11.37 -0.74 -18.92
CA ARG A 129 11.65 -2.10 -18.43
C ARG A 129 10.35 -2.81 -18.07
N HIS A 130 10.34 -4.15 -18.21
CA HIS A 130 9.21 -5.01 -17.85
C HIS A 130 7.86 -4.57 -18.45
N GLY A 131 7.87 -4.05 -19.68
CA GLY A 131 6.66 -3.57 -20.36
C GLY A 131 6.14 -2.21 -19.87
N LEU A 132 6.83 -1.55 -18.93
CA LEU A 132 6.52 -0.19 -18.49
C LEU A 132 7.26 0.84 -19.36
N PRO A 133 6.60 1.95 -19.73
CA PRO A 133 7.25 3.04 -20.45
C PRO A 133 8.27 3.75 -19.56
N ALA A 134 9.28 4.35 -20.19
CA ALA A 134 10.21 5.25 -19.52
C ALA A 134 9.46 6.49 -19.02
N PHE A 135 9.67 6.87 -17.76
CA PHE A 135 8.99 8.02 -17.16
C PHE A 135 9.17 9.33 -17.95
N PRO A 136 10.37 9.69 -18.47
CA PRO A 136 10.52 10.89 -19.29
C PRO A 136 9.69 10.89 -20.57
N ALA A 137 9.59 9.74 -21.25
CA ALA A 137 8.76 9.59 -22.45
C ALA A 137 7.27 9.68 -22.11
N LEU A 138 6.87 9.14 -20.96
CA LEU A 138 5.51 9.26 -20.46
C LEU A 138 5.14 10.71 -20.15
N LEU A 139 6.01 11.46 -19.45
CA LEU A 139 5.81 12.88 -19.13
C LEU A 139 5.54 13.71 -20.40
N GLN A 140 6.37 13.52 -21.43
CA GLN A 140 6.21 14.21 -22.71
C GLN A 140 4.88 13.84 -23.38
N ARG A 141 4.56 12.54 -23.42
CA ARG A 141 3.32 12.07 -24.04
C ARG A 141 2.07 12.61 -23.34
N VAL A 142 2.07 12.64 -22.02
CA VAL A 142 0.95 13.20 -21.25
C VAL A 142 0.82 14.69 -21.51
N ALA A 143 1.92 15.44 -21.54
CA ALA A 143 1.91 16.87 -21.82
C ALA A 143 1.37 17.19 -23.22
N GLU A 144 1.75 16.40 -24.24
CA GLU A 144 1.22 16.51 -25.60
C GLU A 144 -0.29 16.26 -25.66
N VAL A 145 -0.76 15.17 -25.04
CA VAL A 145 -2.18 14.80 -25.02
C VAL A 145 -2.98 15.87 -24.29
N TYR A 146 -2.49 16.38 -23.16
CA TYR A 146 -3.13 17.48 -22.46
C TYR A 146 -3.24 18.73 -23.33
N ALA A 147 -2.17 19.14 -24.01
CA ALA A 147 -2.17 20.32 -24.86
C ALA A 147 -3.13 20.19 -26.06
N ALA A 148 -3.27 18.99 -26.63
CA ALA A 148 -4.09 18.76 -27.82
C ALA A 148 -5.58 18.49 -27.52
N ASN A 149 -5.90 17.89 -26.36
CA ASN A 149 -7.21 17.26 -26.12
C ASN A 149 -7.92 17.75 -24.84
N GLN A 150 -7.67 18.97 -24.35
CA GLN A 150 -8.24 19.48 -23.08
C GLN A 150 -9.75 19.26 -22.94
N ASN A 151 -10.53 19.56 -23.99
CA ASN A 151 -11.99 19.42 -23.95
C ASN A 151 -12.44 17.96 -23.82
N GLU A 152 -11.73 17.03 -24.49
CA GLU A 152 -12.04 15.61 -24.41
C GLU A 152 -11.68 15.06 -23.03
N LEU A 153 -10.53 15.45 -22.49
CA LEU A 153 -10.12 15.08 -21.13
C LEU A 153 -11.10 15.60 -20.08
N ALA A 154 -11.60 16.83 -20.23
CA ALA A 154 -12.63 17.38 -19.35
C ALA A 154 -13.93 16.58 -19.42
N ALA A 155 -14.38 16.20 -20.62
CA ALA A 155 -15.57 15.38 -20.79
C ALA A 155 -15.41 13.98 -20.16
N GLN A 156 -14.25 13.33 -20.34
CA GLN A 156 -13.93 12.06 -19.68
C GLN A 156 -13.88 12.21 -18.15
N GLY A 157 -13.31 13.32 -17.66
CA GLY A 157 -13.27 13.65 -16.25
C GLY A 157 -14.66 13.72 -15.60
N LEU A 158 -15.64 14.31 -16.28
CA LEU A 158 -17.03 14.33 -15.79
C LEU A 158 -17.62 12.93 -15.60
N HIS A 159 -17.32 11.99 -16.50
CA HIS A 159 -17.77 10.60 -16.36
C HIS A 159 -17.13 9.91 -15.15
N LEU A 160 -15.84 10.15 -14.91
CA LEU A 160 -15.14 9.61 -13.75
C LEU A 160 -15.69 10.19 -12.44
N LEU A 161 -15.89 11.51 -12.38
CA LEU A 161 -16.47 12.18 -11.21
C LEU A 161 -17.89 11.67 -10.90
N ALA A 162 -18.72 11.48 -11.93
CA ALA A 162 -20.05 10.89 -11.75
C ALA A 162 -19.99 9.48 -11.17
N ALA A 163 -19.08 8.64 -11.70
CA ALA A 163 -18.91 7.28 -11.22
C ALA A 163 -18.34 7.23 -9.78
N LEU A 164 -17.46 8.16 -9.40
CA LEU A 164 -17.01 8.32 -8.01
C LEU A 164 -18.14 8.80 -7.09
N ALA A 165 -19.00 9.72 -7.55
CA ALA A 165 -20.15 10.16 -6.77
C ALA A 165 -21.18 9.05 -6.54
N ASP A 166 -21.22 8.04 -7.41
CA ASP A 166 -22.07 6.85 -7.25
C ASP A 166 -21.52 5.83 -6.24
N THR A 167 -20.23 5.89 -5.87
CA THR A 167 -19.67 5.05 -4.79
C THR A 167 -19.95 5.62 -3.40
N VAL A 168 -20.22 6.93 -3.30
CA VAL A 168 -20.58 7.56 -2.04
C VAL A 168 -22.00 7.13 -1.65
N PRO A 169 -22.20 6.58 -0.43
CA PRO A 169 -23.54 6.20 0.03
C PRO A 169 -24.50 7.40 -0.03
N LYS A 170 -25.55 7.28 -0.84
CA LYS A 170 -26.61 8.30 -0.91
C LYS A 170 -27.66 7.97 0.13
N ALA A 171 -28.04 8.97 0.93
CA ALA A 171 -29.17 8.86 1.85
C ALA A 171 -30.44 8.65 1.02
N ASN A 172 -30.85 7.40 0.86
CA ASN A 172 -32.12 7.06 0.24
C ASN A 172 -33.19 7.05 1.33
N ASN A 173 -34.29 7.77 1.14
CA ASN A 173 -35.49 7.73 2.00
C ASN A 173 -36.25 6.39 1.90
N ILE A 174 -35.56 5.31 1.51
CA ILE A 174 -36.09 3.96 1.46
C ILE A 174 -35.91 3.38 2.85
N GLU A 175 -36.98 2.83 3.42
CA GLU A 175 -36.92 2.08 4.67
C GLU A 175 -36.02 0.85 4.46
N VAL A 176 -34.76 0.93 4.91
CA VAL A 176 -33.79 -0.15 4.79
C VAL A 176 -34.06 -1.17 5.89
N ILE A 177 -34.48 -2.37 5.50
CA ILE A 177 -34.50 -3.52 6.41
C ILE A 177 -33.07 -4.02 6.54
N LEU A 178 -32.49 -3.91 7.73
CA LEU A 178 -31.20 -4.50 8.04
C LEU A 178 -31.38 -6.00 8.26
N ASP A 179 -30.87 -6.82 7.33
CA ASP A 179 -30.86 -8.27 7.43
C ASP A 179 -29.46 -8.85 7.24
N ASP A 180 -29.35 -10.17 7.30
CA ASP A 180 -28.09 -10.90 7.23
C ASP A 180 -27.55 -11.06 5.79
N THR A 181 -28.34 -10.66 4.78
CA THR A 181 -28.04 -10.93 3.37
C THR A 181 -26.69 -10.36 2.92
N PRO A 182 -26.32 -9.10 3.24
CA PRO A 182 -25.02 -8.56 2.83
C PRO A 182 -23.84 -9.31 3.47
N LEU A 183 -23.98 -9.75 4.73
CA LEU A 183 -22.95 -10.50 5.43
C LEU A 183 -22.80 -11.91 4.85
N ALA A 184 -23.91 -12.58 4.56
CA ALA A 184 -23.90 -13.89 3.92
C ALA A 184 -23.26 -13.83 2.52
N LEU A 185 -23.57 -12.79 1.74
CA LEU A 185 -22.96 -12.56 0.43
C LEU A 185 -21.44 -12.34 0.55
N ALA A 186 -21.00 -11.48 1.48
CA ALA A 186 -19.58 -11.24 1.71
C ALA A 186 -18.83 -12.52 2.10
N VAL A 187 -19.38 -13.32 3.03
CA VAL A 187 -18.79 -14.62 3.42
C VAL A 187 -18.68 -15.55 2.20
N SER A 188 -19.73 -15.66 1.38
CA SER A 188 -19.70 -16.49 0.17
C SER A 188 -18.60 -16.04 -0.80
N GLN A 189 -18.50 -14.74 -1.07
CA GLN A 189 -17.49 -14.18 -1.98
C GLN A 189 -16.06 -14.41 -1.49
N HIS A 190 -15.82 -14.26 -0.18
CA HIS A 190 -14.51 -14.55 0.41
C HIS A 190 -14.15 -16.03 0.34
N LYS A 191 -15.13 -16.93 0.54
CA LYS A 191 -14.93 -18.37 0.38
C LYS A 191 -14.61 -18.77 -1.06
N ASP A 192 -15.24 -18.12 -2.03
CA ASP A 192 -14.98 -18.38 -3.46
C ASP A 192 -13.59 -17.89 -3.89
N ASN A 193 -13.11 -16.80 -3.30
CA ASN A 193 -11.78 -16.23 -3.58
C ASN A 193 -10.65 -16.80 -2.69
N PHE A 194 -10.95 -17.78 -1.84
CA PHE A 194 -10.00 -18.35 -0.90
C PHE A 194 -8.94 -19.22 -1.59
N ASP A 195 -7.66 -18.95 -1.31
CA ASP A 195 -6.56 -19.79 -1.74
C ASP A 195 -6.47 -21.04 -0.85
N ARG A 196 -6.99 -22.16 -1.36
CA ARG A 196 -6.98 -23.45 -0.65
C ARG A 196 -5.60 -24.08 -0.52
N ALA A 197 -4.62 -23.65 -1.33
CA ALA A 197 -3.28 -24.20 -1.30
C ALA A 197 -2.40 -23.48 -0.28
N ASN A 198 -2.49 -22.16 -0.20
CA ASN A 198 -1.60 -21.35 0.63
C ASN A 198 -2.32 -20.45 1.66
N GLY A 199 -3.64 -20.45 1.74
CA GLY A 199 -4.42 -19.61 2.65
C GLY A 199 -4.52 -18.15 2.20
N GLY A 200 -5.44 -17.37 2.74
CA GLY A 200 -5.74 -16.00 2.31
C GLY A 200 -6.53 -15.92 1.02
N PHE A 201 -6.39 -14.82 0.28
CA PHE A 201 -7.23 -14.49 -0.86
C PHE A 201 -6.42 -14.18 -2.12
N GLY A 202 -6.93 -14.59 -3.28
CA GLY A 202 -6.36 -14.25 -4.59
C GLY A 202 -4.97 -14.85 -4.86
N SER A 203 -4.28 -14.28 -5.83
CA SER A 203 -2.93 -14.67 -6.27
C SER A 203 -1.86 -13.70 -5.76
N ALA A 204 -0.59 -13.96 -6.09
CA ALA A 204 0.51 -13.03 -5.87
C ALA A 204 0.29 -11.66 -6.57
N PRO A 205 0.70 -10.53 -5.95
CA PRO A 205 1.17 -10.40 -4.56
C PRO A 205 0.02 -10.57 -3.54
N LYS A 206 0.30 -11.15 -2.38
CA LYS A 206 -0.71 -11.46 -1.35
C LYS A 206 -0.65 -10.53 -0.15
N PHE A 207 -1.81 -9.99 0.22
CA PHE A 207 -2.01 -9.07 1.34
C PHE A 207 -2.72 -9.75 2.52
N LEU A 208 -2.57 -9.14 3.71
CA LEU A 208 -2.98 -9.72 5.00
C LEU A 208 -4.50 -9.86 5.18
N HIS A 209 -5.29 -8.93 4.63
CA HIS A 209 -6.76 -8.88 4.72
C HIS A 209 -7.33 -9.17 6.13
N PRO A 210 -6.85 -8.50 7.20
CA PRO A 210 -7.23 -8.85 8.57
C PRO A 210 -8.71 -8.57 8.87
N ALA A 211 -9.32 -7.58 8.22
CA ALA A 211 -10.74 -7.26 8.42
C ALA A 211 -11.66 -8.33 7.82
N GLU A 212 -11.32 -8.84 6.65
CA GLU A 212 -12.03 -9.92 5.98
C GLU A 212 -11.90 -11.24 6.76
N LEU A 213 -10.70 -11.52 7.29
CA LEU A 213 -10.47 -12.68 8.15
C LEU A 213 -11.21 -12.57 9.50
N ASP A 214 -11.24 -11.38 10.12
CA ASP A 214 -12.03 -11.11 11.33
C ASP A 214 -13.53 -11.31 11.07
N LEU A 215 -14.06 -10.82 9.95
CA LEU A 215 -15.43 -11.07 9.53
C LEU A 215 -15.71 -12.57 9.43
N LEU A 216 -14.88 -13.34 8.72
CA LEU A 216 -15.05 -14.79 8.58
C LEU A 216 -15.02 -15.51 9.93
N LEU A 217 -14.10 -15.13 10.82
CA LEU A 217 -13.97 -15.72 12.15
C LEU A 217 -15.22 -15.45 13.01
N ARG A 218 -15.68 -14.19 13.07
CA ARG A 218 -16.89 -13.82 13.82
C ARG A 218 -18.13 -14.50 13.25
N ARG A 219 -18.26 -14.56 11.92
CA ARG A 219 -19.39 -15.22 11.25
C ARG A 219 -19.38 -16.73 11.52
N SER A 220 -18.22 -17.37 11.51
CA SER A 220 -18.10 -18.79 11.83
C SER A 220 -18.69 -19.14 13.20
N GLN A 221 -18.54 -18.26 14.19
CA GLN A 221 -19.09 -18.45 15.54
C GLN A 221 -20.61 -18.26 15.57
N THR A 222 -21.12 -17.22 14.90
CA THR A 222 -22.56 -16.87 14.94
C THR A 222 -23.44 -17.87 14.19
N ILE A 223 -22.98 -18.36 13.03
CA ILE A 223 -23.77 -19.26 12.17
C ILE A 223 -23.21 -20.69 12.13
N HIS A 224 -22.26 -21.03 13.00
CA HIS A 224 -21.60 -22.34 13.09
C HIS A 224 -20.97 -22.82 11.78
N ASP A 225 -20.39 -21.90 11.02
CA ASP A 225 -19.76 -22.16 9.73
C ASP A 225 -18.30 -22.60 9.92
N THR A 226 -18.10 -23.91 10.07
CA THR A 226 -16.78 -24.51 10.32
C THR A 226 -15.78 -24.26 9.19
N ASP A 227 -16.25 -24.16 7.95
CA ASP A 227 -15.37 -23.91 6.80
C ASP A 227 -14.75 -22.52 6.88
N ALA A 228 -15.53 -21.50 7.26
CA ALA A 228 -15.02 -20.15 7.45
C ALA A 228 -13.96 -20.10 8.55
N ALA A 229 -14.18 -20.76 9.68
CA ALA A 229 -13.17 -20.86 10.75
C ALA A 229 -11.88 -21.55 10.28
N ASN A 230 -12.01 -22.66 9.57
CA ASN A 230 -10.86 -23.40 9.03
C ASN A 230 -10.05 -22.56 8.05
N PHE A 231 -10.71 -21.75 7.22
CA PHE A 231 -10.04 -20.84 6.28
C PHE A 231 -9.24 -19.77 7.01
N VAL A 232 -9.80 -19.17 8.06
CA VAL A 232 -9.08 -18.20 8.89
C VAL A 232 -7.88 -18.87 9.56
N HIS A 233 -8.09 -20.00 10.24
CA HIS A 233 -7.00 -20.70 10.93
C HIS A 233 -5.88 -21.10 9.98
N PHE A 234 -6.22 -21.64 8.79
CA PHE A 234 -5.22 -22.00 7.79
C PHE A 234 -4.45 -20.78 7.29
N THR A 235 -5.15 -19.68 6.99
CA THR A 235 -4.51 -18.42 6.54
C THR A 235 -3.51 -17.90 7.57
N LEU A 236 -3.93 -17.81 8.84
CA LEU A 236 -3.08 -17.35 9.92
C LEU A 236 -1.88 -18.28 10.15
N GLN A 237 -2.07 -19.60 10.04
CA GLN A 237 -0.96 -20.55 10.13
C GLN A 237 0.05 -20.34 9.00
N GLN A 238 -0.40 -20.21 7.76
CA GLN A 238 0.47 -20.01 6.60
C GLN A 238 1.23 -18.69 6.69
N MET A 239 0.55 -17.60 7.06
CA MET A 239 1.19 -16.29 7.24
C MET A 239 2.26 -16.30 8.32
N ALA A 240 1.98 -16.91 9.48
CA ALA A 240 2.94 -16.96 10.59
C ALA A 240 4.06 -18.01 10.41
N ALA A 241 3.88 -19.00 9.53
CA ALA A 241 4.92 -19.95 9.16
C ALA A 241 5.83 -19.47 8.02
N GLY A 242 5.35 -18.53 7.19
CA GLY A 242 6.09 -17.95 6.08
C GLY A 242 7.10 -16.87 6.47
N GLY A 243 7.73 -16.27 5.47
CA GLY A 243 8.67 -15.15 5.62
C GLY A 243 7.98 -13.79 5.84
N LEU A 244 6.65 -13.74 5.72
CA LEU A 244 5.85 -12.56 6.07
C LEU A 244 5.91 -12.22 7.56
N TYR A 245 5.98 -13.23 8.42
CA TYR A 245 6.15 -13.07 9.85
C TYR A 245 7.64 -13.11 10.20
N ASP A 246 8.12 -12.11 10.93
CA ASP A 246 9.50 -12.10 11.41
C ASP A 246 9.67 -13.15 12.52
N GLN A 247 10.27 -14.27 12.13
CA GLN A 247 10.47 -15.44 12.97
C GLN A 247 11.36 -15.18 14.21
N LEU A 248 12.12 -14.08 14.22
CA LEU A 248 13.03 -13.72 15.31
C LEU A 248 12.50 -12.55 16.14
N GLY A 249 12.18 -11.45 15.46
CA GLY A 249 11.78 -10.18 16.08
C GLY A 249 10.29 -10.07 16.36
N GLY A 250 9.45 -10.89 15.72
CA GLY A 250 8.00 -10.74 15.74
C GLY A 250 7.50 -9.60 14.84
N GLY A 251 6.18 -9.53 14.72
CA GLY A 251 5.51 -8.63 13.79
C GLY A 251 5.54 -9.11 12.34
N PHE A 252 4.62 -8.57 11.55
CA PHE A 252 4.36 -8.91 10.17
C PHE A 252 4.84 -7.80 9.24
N CYS A 253 5.51 -8.23 8.17
CA CYS A 253 5.76 -7.45 6.98
C CYS A 253 4.46 -7.19 6.22
N ARG A 254 4.45 -6.17 5.36
CA ARG A 254 3.22 -5.59 4.79
C ARG A 254 2.47 -6.53 3.85
N TYR A 255 3.19 -7.21 2.96
CA TYR A 255 2.61 -8.17 2.02
C TYR A 255 3.68 -9.12 1.47
N SER A 256 3.26 -10.21 0.84
CA SER A 256 4.13 -11.16 0.16
C SER A 256 4.12 -10.92 -1.35
N VAL A 257 5.29 -10.93 -2.00
CA VAL A 257 5.37 -10.86 -3.47
C VAL A 257 4.99 -12.17 -4.14
N ASP A 258 5.03 -13.29 -3.40
CA ASP A 258 4.62 -14.60 -3.87
C ASP A 258 3.31 -15.06 -3.20
N GLU A 259 2.79 -16.17 -3.72
CA GLU A 259 1.53 -16.76 -3.27
C GLU A 259 1.63 -17.60 -1.98
N ARG A 260 2.86 -17.95 -1.57
CA ARG A 260 3.15 -18.89 -0.47
C ARG A 260 3.46 -18.19 0.85
N TRP A 261 3.52 -16.86 0.84
CA TRP A 261 3.91 -16.01 1.96
C TRP A 261 5.41 -16.08 2.31
N ASP A 262 6.26 -16.46 1.35
CA ASP A 262 7.69 -16.68 1.61
C ASP A 262 8.50 -15.39 1.51
N ILE A 263 8.25 -14.58 0.47
CA ILE A 263 9.07 -13.41 0.16
C ILE A 263 8.27 -12.14 0.52
N PRO A 264 8.60 -11.47 1.64
CA PRO A 264 7.91 -10.25 2.05
C PRO A 264 8.40 -9.02 1.27
N HIS A 265 7.56 -8.00 1.22
CA HIS A 265 8.02 -6.62 1.25
C HIS A 265 8.18 -6.18 2.71
N PHE A 266 9.41 -5.79 3.08
CA PHE A 266 9.89 -5.76 4.47
C PHE A 266 9.38 -4.62 5.35
N GLU A 267 8.60 -3.71 4.78
CA GLU A 267 7.87 -2.69 5.53
C GLU A 267 6.98 -3.33 6.59
N LYS A 268 6.96 -2.79 7.82
CA LYS A 268 6.01 -3.22 8.87
C LYS A 268 5.14 -2.06 9.30
N MET A 269 3.82 -2.23 9.20
CA MET A 269 2.85 -1.19 9.54
C MET A 269 2.21 -1.45 10.90
N LEU A 270 2.14 -0.42 11.73
CA LEU A 270 1.49 -0.53 13.04
C LEU A 270 0.02 -0.91 12.88
N TYR A 271 -0.69 -0.31 11.92
CA TYR A 271 -2.12 -0.59 11.73
C TYR A 271 -2.39 -2.03 11.29
N ASP A 272 -1.52 -2.62 10.47
CA ASP A 272 -1.64 -4.02 10.05
C ASP A 272 -1.38 -4.96 11.24
N ASN A 273 -0.28 -4.71 11.95
CA ASN A 273 0.11 -5.51 13.12
C ASN A 273 -0.87 -5.38 14.28
N GLY A 274 -1.47 -4.20 14.48
CA GLY A 274 -2.51 -3.98 15.48
C GLY A 274 -3.77 -4.79 15.21
N LEU A 275 -4.21 -4.85 13.94
CA LEU A 275 -5.35 -5.69 13.54
C LEU A 275 -5.02 -7.18 13.66
N LEU A 276 -3.82 -7.60 13.23
CA LEU A 276 -3.38 -8.99 13.35
C LEU A 276 -3.24 -9.43 14.82
N LEU A 277 -2.75 -8.57 15.70
CA LEU A 277 -2.64 -8.89 17.13
C LEU A 277 -4.00 -9.29 17.72
N ALA A 278 -5.06 -8.55 17.41
CA ALA A 278 -6.42 -8.88 17.82
C ALA A 278 -6.89 -10.20 17.17
N LEU A 279 -6.71 -10.33 15.85
CA LEU A 279 -7.15 -11.49 15.09
C LEU A 279 -6.48 -12.81 15.54
N TYR A 280 -5.17 -12.82 15.79
CA TYR A 280 -4.47 -14.00 16.32
C TYR A 280 -4.92 -14.32 17.75
N SER A 281 -5.22 -13.31 18.57
CA SER A 281 -5.76 -13.51 19.93
C SER A 281 -7.16 -14.15 19.88
N ASP A 282 -8.02 -13.68 18.97
CA ASP A 282 -9.36 -14.23 18.78
C ASP A 282 -9.31 -15.65 18.18
N ALA A 283 -8.40 -15.90 17.24
CA ALA A 283 -8.19 -17.24 16.67
C ALA A 283 -7.66 -18.23 17.71
N TRP A 284 -6.80 -17.78 18.64
CA TRP A 284 -6.36 -18.59 19.78
C TRP A 284 -7.52 -18.94 20.71
N GLN A 285 -8.35 -17.96 21.09
CA GLN A 285 -9.53 -18.21 21.91
C GLN A 285 -10.54 -19.15 21.24
N HIS A 286 -10.68 -19.03 19.92
CA HIS A 286 -11.59 -19.87 19.14
C HIS A 286 -11.09 -21.31 18.98
N GLY A 287 -9.84 -21.51 18.55
CA GLY A 287 -9.31 -22.82 18.16
C GLY A 287 -8.35 -23.48 19.15
N GLY A 288 -7.86 -22.76 20.15
CA GLY A 288 -6.91 -23.26 21.16
C GLY A 288 -5.51 -23.56 20.63
N ASN A 289 -5.17 -23.22 19.38
CA ASN A 289 -3.85 -23.50 18.82
C ASN A 289 -2.78 -22.60 19.49
N PRO A 290 -1.77 -23.16 20.18
CA PRO A 290 -0.77 -22.38 20.90
C PRO A 290 0.12 -21.52 19.99
N MET A 291 0.22 -21.85 18.68
CA MET A 291 0.93 -21.02 17.71
C MET A 291 0.35 -19.61 17.64
N PHE A 292 -0.98 -19.48 17.69
CA PHE A 292 -1.64 -18.18 17.60
C PHE A 292 -1.35 -17.32 18.84
N ALA A 293 -1.37 -17.91 20.04
CA ALA A 293 -0.99 -17.23 21.28
C ALA A 293 0.45 -16.73 21.23
N ARG A 294 1.38 -17.57 20.74
CA ARG A 294 2.79 -17.21 20.57
C ARG A 294 2.96 -16.02 19.63
N VAL A 295 2.33 -16.09 18.46
CA VAL A 295 2.42 -15.04 17.42
C VAL A 295 1.83 -13.72 17.93
N ALA A 296 0.69 -13.76 18.62
CA ALA A 296 0.10 -12.60 19.26
C ALA A 296 1.05 -11.97 20.30
N ALA A 297 1.61 -12.78 21.22
CA ALA A 297 2.55 -12.29 22.23
C ALA A 297 3.81 -11.67 21.61
N GLN A 298 4.44 -12.34 20.65
CA GLN A 298 5.63 -11.84 19.96
C GLN A 298 5.35 -10.57 19.14
N THR A 299 4.16 -10.46 18.55
CA THR A 299 3.74 -9.25 17.83
C THR A 299 3.55 -8.09 18.82
N ALA A 300 2.96 -8.33 19.99
CA ALA A 300 2.86 -7.32 21.04
C ALA A 300 4.25 -6.90 21.55
N ASP A 301 5.17 -7.85 21.76
CA ASP A 301 6.55 -7.56 22.16
C ASP A 301 7.28 -6.72 21.11
N TRP A 302 7.08 -7.01 19.81
CA TRP A 302 7.60 -6.19 18.72
C TRP A 302 7.02 -4.76 18.75
N VAL A 303 5.69 -4.62 18.87
CA VAL A 303 5.04 -3.29 18.95
C VAL A 303 5.61 -2.47 20.11
N MET A 304 5.79 -3.08 21.28
CA MET A 304 6.31 -2.38 22.45
C MET A 304 7.79 -2.05 22.32
N ARG A 305 8.58 -2.90 21.67
CA ARG A 305 10.03 -2.73 21.53
C ARG A 305 10.41 -1.75 20.43
N GLU A 306 9.80 -1.88 19.26
CA GLU A 306 10.20 -1.16 18.04
C GLU A 306 9.30 0.05 17.75
N MET A 307 8.00 -0.06 18.04
CA MET A 307 7.02 0.94 17.61
C MET A 307 6.65 1.95 18.68
N GLN A 308 6.90 1.67 19.96
CA GLN A 308 6.57 2.59 21.05
C GLN A 308 7.60 3.71 21.16
N SER A 309 7.13 4.95 21.09
CA SER A 309 7.99 6.12 21.32
C SER A 309 8.30 6.26 22.81
N ALA A 310 9.55 6.59 23.14
CA ALA A 310 9.96 6.92 24.50
C ALA A 310 9.19 8.11 25.11
N HIS A 311 8.57 8.94 24.26
CA HIS A 311 7.74 10.08 24.67
C HIS A 311 6.24 9.72 24.81
N GLY A 312 5.88 8.44 24.65
CA GLY A 312 4.49 7.97 24.58
C GLY A 312 3.94 7.92 23.16
N GLY A 313 2.84 7.19 22.97
CA GLY A 313 2.29 6.89 21.65
C GLY A 313 3.10 5.84 20.88
N TYR A 314 2.76 5.65 19.60
CA TYR A 314 3.40 4.68 18.71
C TYR A 314 3.71 5.31 17.35
N PHE A 315 4.80 4.89 16.73
CA PHE A 315 5.13 5.18 15.34
C PHE A 315 4.16 4.47 14.39
N SER A 316 3.89 5.04 13.22
CA SER A 316 2.94 4.47 12.25
C SER A 316 3.53 3.29 11.46
N SER A 317 4.83 3.31 11.20
CA SER A 317 5.50 2.40 10.27
C SER A 317 6.98 2.19 10.61
N LEU A 318 7.52 1.07 10.13
CA LEU A 318 8.94 0.74 10.14
C LEU A 318 9.37 0.53 8.68
N ASP A 319 10.41 1.25 8.28
CA ASP A 319 10.90 1.32 6.90
C ASP A 319 11.33 -0.05 6.36
N ALA A 320 10.98 -0.33 5.10
CA ALA A 320 11.44 -1.50 4.38
C ALA A 320 12.96 -1.45 4.11
N ASP A 321 13.50 -0.23 3.96
CA ASP A 321 14.89 -0.01 3.62
C ASP A 321 15.77 0.09 4.87
N SER A 322 16.89 -0.62 4.86
CA SER A 322 17.94 -0.53 5.86
C SER A 322 19.25 -0.24 5.15
N GLU A 323 19.83 0.92 5.40
CA GLU A 323 21.02 1.41 4.69
C GLU A 323 20.82 1.51 3.15
N HIS A 324 19.63 1.95 2.70
CA HIS A 324 19.22 2.04 1.29
C HIS A 324 19.06 0.70 0.55
N GLU A 325 19.02 -0.41 1.29
CA GLU A 325 18.76 -1.75 0.75
C GLU A 325 17.51 -2.33 1.41
N GLU A 326 16.54 -2.73 0.59
CA GLU A 326 15.29 -3.35 1.07
C GLU A 326 15.59 -4.64 1.83
N GLY A 327 15.11 -4.77 3.06
CA GLY A 327 15.17 -6.01 3.82
C GLY A 327 16.56 -6.43 4.30
N LYS A 328 17.58 -5.55 4.25
CA LYS A 328 18.98 -5.91 4.54
C LYS A 328 19.20 -6.68 5.84
N PHE A 329 18.48 -6.32 6.90
CA PHE A 329 18.57 -6.98 8.21
C PHE A 329 17.75 -8.26 8.34
N TYR A 330 16.90 -8.55 7.37
CA TYR A 330 16.00 -9.71 7.36
C TYR A 330 16.42 -10.80 6.35
N VAL A 331 17.23 -10.46 5.34
CA VAL A 331 17.67 -11.41 4.31
C VAL A 331 18.92 -12.17 4.75
N TRP A 332 18.81 -13.51 4.74
CA TRP A 332 19.91 -14.40 5.08
C TRP A 332 20.54 -15.03 3.84
N GLN A 333 21.87 -14.97 3.73
CA GLN A 333 22.59 -15.68 2.68
C GLN A 333 22.75 -17.16 3.06
N ARG A 334 22.34 -18.07 2.17
CA ARG A 334 22.36 -19.53 2.40
C ARG A 334 23.71 -20.04 2.91
N GLU A 335 24.80 -19.62 2.29
CA GLU A 335 26.15 -20.03 2.71
C GLU A 335 26.51 -19.55 4.13
N LYS A 336 26.06 -18.34 4.52
CA LYS A 336 26.27 -17.85 5.89
C LYS A 336 25.47 -18.67 6.90
N VAL A 337 24.23 -19.03 6.56
CA VAL A 337 23.39 -19.89 7.42
C VAL A 337 24.02 -21.28 7.56
N ARG A 338 24.47 -21.88 6.46
CA ARG A 338 25.13 -23.20 6.48
C ARG A 338 26.36 -23.23 7.39
N GLN A 339 27.14 -22.14 7.42
CA GLN A 339 28.32 -22.05 8.28
C GLN A 339 27.99 -21.94 9.78
N LEU A 340 26.77 -21.52 10.13
CA LEU A 340 26.33 -21.34 11.51
C LEU A 340 25.58 -22.57 12.07
N LEU A 341 25.15 -23.48 11.21
CA LEU A 341 24.36 -24.65 11.56
C LEU A 341 25.18 -25.94 11.39
N SER A 342 24.84 -26.98 12.14
CA SER A 342 25.27 -28.34 11.83
C SER A 342 24.66 -28.81 10.52
N GLU A 343 25.24 -29.85 9.89
CA GLU A 343 24.69 -30.42 8.65
C GLU A 343 23.27 -30.99 8.88
N GLU A 344 22.97 -31.52 10.07
CA GLU A 344 21.63 -32.01 10.43
C GLU A 344 20.61 -30.87 10.54
N GLU A 345 20.98 -29.76 11.20
CA GLU A 345 20.13 -28.57 11.30
C GLU A 345 19.93 -27.92 9.93
N TYR A 346 21.00 -27.75 9.15
CA TYR A 346 20.91 -27.14 7.83
C TYR A 346 20.06 -27.96 6.86
N ALA A 347 20.05 -29.30 6.97
CA ALA A 347 19.19 -30.16 6.15
C ALA A 347 17.69 -29.89 6.34
N LEU A 348 17.27 -29.30 7.46
CA LEU A 348 15.87 -28.89 7.70
C LEU A 348 15.52 -27.57 6.99
N PHE A 349 16.51 -26.75 6.62
CA PHE A 349 16.35 -25.45 5.94
C PHE A 349 16.75 -25.49 4.46
N ALA A 350 17.42 -26.56 4.02
CA ALA A 350 17.86 -26.71 2.65
C ALA A 350 16.62 -26.79 1.72
N PRO A 351 16.54 -25.95 0.67
CA PRO A 351 15.36 -25.84 -0.20
C PRO A 351 15.08 -27.08 -1.06
#